data_AF-A0A413IXN6-F1
#
_entry.id   AF-A0A413IXN6-F1
#
_cell.length_a   1.000
_cell.length_b   1.000
_cell.length_c   1.000
_cell.angle_alpha   90.00
_cell.angle_beta   90.00
_cell.angle_gamma   90.00
#
_symmetry.space_group_name_H-M   'P 1'
#
loop_
_entity.id
_entity.type
_entity.pdbx_description
1 polymer ?
#
loop_
_entity_poly.entity_id
_entity_poly.type
_entity_poly.pdbx_seq_one_letter_code
_entity_poly.pdbx_strand_id
1 'polypeptide(L)'
;MSSNIEIKKKCKWCGQIFIAHKTTTNYCSHRCNNAAYKERIRQERIASYQKEFSMSAEESSVEDKEFYTPPEAAKLLGISRASIYRYMADNVIKAVQFKGKTLVRRKDIELLFENAAEYKKRVPIEKAPITDFYTTAEVKEKYHVNESWIFAVAKKNNIPRTFNRGKTYWSKKHMDAYFAKKAPNPDITEWYSTQEMQEKFGMTLSAIYTFVSKNAIPKKKEGIMVYYSKKHVDITKGVATPEEPQYYTIAEAMEKFNLTRDQLYHYAKYHNIPKVKKGKYTLISKTELDKLLAAPKIE
;
A
#
# COMPACT_ATOMS: atom_id res chain seq x y z
N MET A 1 25.95 34.02 -48.98
CA MET A 1 25.19 35.18 -49.49
C MET A 1 23.78 35.14 -48.90
N SER A 2 23.50 35.92 -47.87
CA SER A 2 22.14 36.10 -47.35
C SER A 2 21.50 37.21 -48.18
N SER A 3 20.67 36.86 -49.15
CA SER A 3 19.86 37.85 -49.86
C SER A 3 18.97 38.57 -48.85
N ASN A 4 19.19 39.87 -48.63
CA ASN A 4 18.28 40.74 -47.88
C ASN A 4 16.99 40.92 -48.69
N ILE A 5 16.12 39.92 -48.60
CA ILE A 5 14.81 39.98 -49.24
C ILE A 5 13.97 40.96 -48.42
N GLU A 6 13.41 41.98 -49.07
CA GLU A 6 12.48 42.93 -48.47
C GLU A 6 11.10 42.75 -49.08
N ILE A 7 10.15 42.24 -48.30
CA ILE A 7 8.79 41.96 -48.75
C ILE A 7 7.83 42.91 -48.04
N LYS A 8 7.13 43.77 -48.78
CA LYS A 8 6.03 44.58 -48.21
C LYS A 8 4.83 43.67 -47.92
N LYS A 9 4.42 43.58 -46.65
CA LYS A 9 3.28 42.77 -46.18
C LYS A 9 2.34 43.58 -45.31
N LYS A 10 1.07 43.15 -45.27
CA LYS A 10 0.07 43.69 -44.33
C LYS A 10 0.06 42.86 -43.04
N CYS A 11 0.15 43.51 -41.89
CA CYS A 11 0.08 42.85 -40.58
C CYS A 11 -1.30 42.21 -40.37
N LYS A 12 -1.36 40.93 -40.02
CA LYS A 12 -2.63 40.22 -39.77
C LYS A 12 -3.42 40.72 -38.55
N TRP A 13 -2.77 41.47 -37.65
CA TRP A 13 -3.41 42.01 -36.43
C TRP A 13 -3.85 43.46 -36.60
N CYS A 14 -2.91 44.39 -36.86
CA CYS A 14 -3.22 45.82 -36.95
C CYS A 14 -3.50 46.32 -38.38
N GLY A 15 -3.33 45.48 -39.40
CA GLY A 15 -3.56 45.86 -40.79
C GLY A 15 -2.55 46.83 -41.40
N GLN A 16 -1.52 47.26 -40.67
CA GLN A 16 -0.49 48.17 -41.20
C GLN A 16 0.47 47.45 -42.15
N ILE A 17 0.94 48.16 -43.17
CA ILE A 17 1.95 47.67 -44.11
C ILE A 17 3.33 47.78 -43.45
N PHE A 18 4.11 46.71 -43.50
CA PHE A 18 5.47 46.66 -42.96
C PHE A 18 6.40 45.88 -43.89
N ILE A 19 7.71 46.09 -43.73
CA ILE A 19 8.74 45.37 -44.49
C ILE A 19 9.12 44.12 -43.71
N ALA A 20 8.97 42.95 -44.33
CA ALA A 20 9.31 41.66 -43.77
C ALA A 20 10.52 41.07 -44.50
N HIS A 21 11.47 40.55 -43.73
CA HIS A 21 12.64 39.85 -44.28
C HIS A 21 12.46 38.33 -44.41
N LYS A 22 11.30 37.81 -44.02
CA LYS A 22 10.94 36.38 -44.12
C LYS A 22 9.53 36.21 -44.67
N THR A 23 9.32 35.19 -45.49
CA THR A 23 8.00 34.80 -46.01
C THR A 23 7.04 34.32 -44.92
N THR A 24 7.56 33.85 -43.78
CA THR A 24 6.77 33.39 -42.62
C THR A 24 6.32 34.52 -41.67
N THR A 25 6.92 35.71 -41.74
CA THR A 25 6.54 36.83 -40.86
C THR A 25 5.15 37.35 -41.24
N ASN A 26 4.22 37.30 -40.29
CA ASN A 26 2.81 37.66 -40.45
C ASN A 26 2.40 38.97 -39.74
N TYR A 27 3.27 39.50 -38.87
CA TYR A 27 2.95 40.64 -38.01
C TYR A 27 4.07 41.69 -38.05
N CYS A 28 3.71 42.97 -37.95
CA CYS A 28 4.65 44.09 -38.02
C CYS A 28 5.55 44.23 -36.79
N SER A 29 5.16 43.66 -35.65
CA SER A 29 5.92 43.75 -34.40
C SER A 29 5.59 42.59 -33.45
N HIS A 30 6.47 42.36 -32.48
CA HIS A 30 6.24 41.39 -31.40
C HIS A 30 4.95 41.68 -30.61
N ARG A 31 4.59 42.96 -30.46
CA ARG A 31 3.32 43.38 -29.82
C ARG A 31 2.10 42.84 -30.57
N CYS A 32 2.07 42.98 -31.89
CA CYS A 32 0.98 42.49 -32.72
C CYS A 32 0.90 40.95 -32.74
N ASN A 33 2.06 40.27 -32.76
CA ASN A 33 2.12 38.82 -32.68
C ASN A 33 1.56 38.29 -31.34
N ASN A 34 1.97 38.91 -30.23
CA ASN A 34 1.48 38.54 -28.90
C ASN A 34 -0.02 38.79 -28.73
N ALA A 35 -0.53 39.89 -29.28
CA ALA A 35 -1.96 40.19 -29.23
C ALA A 35 -2.79 39.16 -30.01
N ALA A 36 -2.36 38.82 -31.24
CA ALA A 36 -2.99 37.77 -32.04
C ALA A 36 -2.92 36.38 -31.37
N TYR A 37 -1.79 36.04 -30.75
CA TYR A 37 -1.65 34.80 -29.98
C TYR A 37 -2.64 34.74 -28.81
N LYS A 38 -2.74 35.81 -28.01
CA LYS A 38 -3.65 35.88 -26.86
C LYS A 38 -5.12 35.79 -27.29
N GLU A 39 -5.50 36.43 -28.40
CA GLU A 39 -6.85 36.36 -28.93
C GLU A 39 -7.22 34.95 -29.40
N ARG A 40 -6.31 34.26 -30.09
CA ARG A 40 -6.51 32.86 -30.49
C ARG A 40 -6.75 31.97 -29.26
N ILE A 41 -5.92 32.08 -28.22
CA ILE A 41 -6.09 31.31 -26.98
C ILE A 41 -7.43 31.63 -26.30
N ARG A 42 -7.86 32.89 -26.32
CA ARG A 42 -9.16 33.30 -25.78
C ARG A 42 -10.32 32.65 -26.57
N GLN A 43 -10.26 32.65 -27.90
CA GLN A 43 -11.27 32.02 -28.75
C GLN A 43 -11.32 30.50 -28.56
N GLU A 44 -10.18 29.82 -28.45
CA GLU A 44 -10.11 28.39 -28.13
C GLU A 44 -10.79 28.07 -26.79
N ARG A 45 -10.57 28.89 -25.75
CA ARG A 45 -11.23 28.73 -24.45
C ARG A 45 -12.74 28.95 -24.51
N ILE A 46 -13.20 29.93 -25.28
CA ILE A 46 -14.63 30.19 -25.46
C ILE A 46 -15.28 29.01 -26.19
N ALA A 47 -14.64 28.50 -27.24
CA ALA A 47 -15.14 27.35 -27.99
C ALA A 47 -15.17 26.07 -27.15
N SER A 48 -14.15 25.83 -26.30
CA SER A 48 -14.16 24.67 -25.39
C SER A 48 -15.29 24.75 -24.38
N TYR A 49 -15.52 25.92 -23.80
CA TYR A 49 -16.61 26.14 -22.84
C TYR A 49 -17.99 26.00 -23.49
N GLN A 50 -18.18 26.56 -24.69
CA GLN A 50 -19.44 26.39 -25.44
C GLN A 50 -19.72 24.92 -25.78
N LYS A 51 -18.67 24.16 -26.11
CA LYS A 51 -18.79 22.71 -26.35
C LYS A 51 -19.21 21.97 -25.07
N GLU A 52 -18.56 22.25 -23.94
CA GLU A 52 -18.95 21.68 -22.64
C GLU A 52 -20.41 22.03 -22.29
N PHE A 53 -20.82 23.28 -22.51
CA PHE A 53 -22.19 23.74 -22.25
C PHE A 53 -23.23 23.04 -23.14
N SER A 54 -22.95 22.87 -24.44
CA SER A 54 -23.83 22.13 -25.34
C SER A 54 -24.00 20.67 -24.92
N MET A 55 -22.92 20.02 -24.45
CA MET A 55 -22.98 18.65 -23.94
C MET A 55 -23.76 18.53 -22.62
N SER A 56 -23.80 19.59 -21.80
CA SER A 56 -24.61 19.60 -20.57
C SER A 56 -26.09 19.90 -20.81
N ALA A 57 -26.42 20.65 -21.87
CA ALA A 57 -27.80 21.02 -22.20
C ALA A 57 -28.58 19.91 -22.92
N GLU A 58 -27.89 18.98 -23.58
CA GLU A 58 -28.46 17.82 -24.27
C GLU A 58 -28.62 16.58 -23.37
N GLU A 59 -28.58 16.71 -22.04
CA GLU A 59 -28.96 15.60 -21.16
C GLU A 59 -30.46 15.30 -21.33
N SER A 60 -30.77 14.40 -22.26
CA SER A 60 -32.09 13.79 -22.40
C SER A 60 -32.59 13.36 -21.02
N SER A 61 -33.80 13.78 -20.64
CA SER A 61 -34.42 13.39 -19.37
C SER A 61 -34.37 11.86 -19.24
N VAL A 62 -33.64 11.39 -18.23
CA VAL A 62 -33.48 9.95 -17.95
C VAL A 62 -34.76 9.37 -17.33
N GLU A 63 -35.77 10.19 -17.09
CA GLU A 63 -36.86 9.93 -16.16
C GLU A 63 -37.95 8.99 -16.70
N ASP A 64 -38.02 8.75 -18.02
CA ASP A 64 -39.10 7.98 -18.66
C ASP A 64 -38.66 6.75 -19.48
N LYS A 65 -37.49 6.18 -19.19
CA LYS A 65 -37.03 4.94 -19.86
C LYS A 65 -37.57 3.71 -19.14
N GLU A 66 -37.97 2.68 -19.89
CA GLU A 66 -38.37 1.38 -19.31
C GLU A 66 -37.15 0.54 -18.87
N PHE A 67 -36.02 0.72 -19.56
CA PHE A 67 -34.77 0.02 -19.29
C PHE A 67 -33.63 1.01 -19.06
N TYR A 68 -32.84 0.71 -18.04
CA TYR A 68 -31.72 1.52 -17.60
C TYR A 68 -30.41 0.73 -17.67
N THR A 69 -29.36 1.36 -18.17
CA THR A 69 -28.00 0.87 -17.96
C THR A 69 -27.57 1.12 -16.51
N PRO A 70 -26.60 0.36 -15.94
CA PRO A 70 -26.15 0.59 -14.58
C PRO A 70 -25.72 2.03 -14.26
N PRO A 71 -25.06 2.79 -15.17
CA PRO A 71 -24.81 4.21 -14.96
C PRO A 71 -26.07 5.08 -14.93
N GLU A 72 -27.06 4.81 -15.78
CA GLU A 72 -28.32 5.56 -15.80
C GLU A 72 -29.16 5.24 -14.55
N ALA A 73 -29.22 3.98 -14.12
CA ALA A 73 -29.89 3.57 -12.87
C ALA A 73 -29.23 4.22 -11.64
N ALA A 74 -27.90 4.36 -11.65
CA ALA A 74 -27.16 5.09 -10.62
C ALA A 74 -27.55 6.57 -10.57
N LYS A 75 -27.70 7.22 -11.74
CA LYS A 75 -28.16 8.61 -11.86
C LYS A 75 -29.60 8.76 -11.39
N LEU A 76 -30.50 7.84 -11.77
CA LEU A 76 -31.90 7.82 -11.38
C LEU A 76 -32.07 7.74 -9.85
N LEU A 77 -31.32 6.85 -9.19
CA LEU A 77 -31.39 6.66 -7.73
C LEU A 77 -30.49 7.62 -6.92
N GLY A 78 -29.65 8.42 -7.59
CA GLY A 78 -28.67 9.28 -6.93
C GLY A 78 -27.59 8.52 -6.14
N ILE A 79 -27.26 7.28 -6.54
CA ILE A 79 -26.24 6.45 -5.86
C ILE A 79 -25.04 6.19 -6.77
N SER A 80 -23.94 5.67 -6.21
CA SER A 80 -22.76 5.35 -7.02
C SER A 80 -23.01 4.14 -7.93
N ARG A 81 -22.41 4.16 -9.14
CA ARG A 81 -22.43 3.01 -10.08
C ARG A 81 -21.96 1.70 -9.42
N ALA A 82 -20.98 1.79 -8.52
CA ALA A 82 -20.49 0.64 -7.77
C ALA A 82 -21.56 0.05 -6.83
N SER A 83 -22.44 0.87 -6.25
CA SER A 83 -23.57 0.38 -5.46
C SER A 83 -24.57 -0.40 -6.31
N ILE A 84 -24.90 0.08 -7.52
CA ILE A 84 -25.77 -0.65 -8.45
C ILE A 84 -25.18 -2.02 -8.79
N TYR A 85 -23.88 -2.12 -9.10
CA TYR A 85 -23.24 -3.42 -9.35
C TYR A 85 -23.29 -4.36 -8.15
N ARG A 86 -23.11 -3.84 -6.92
CA ARG A 86 -23.24 -4.64 -5.70
C ARG A 86 -24.67 -5.17 -5.53
N TYR A 87 -25.68 -4.32 -5.70
CA TYR A 87 -27.07 -4.75 -5.65
C TYR A 87 -27.42 -5.81 -6.71
N MET A 88 -26.85 -5.72 -7.91
CA MET A 88 -27.00 -6.76 -8.94
C MET A 88 -26.28 -8.06 -8.57
N ALA A 89 -25.07 -7.98 -7.99
CA ALA A 89 -24.31 -9.15 -7.53
C ALA A 89 -24.99 -9.87 -6.35
N ASP A 90 -25.58 -9.09 -5.43
CA ASP A 90 -26.36 -9.58 -4.30
C ASP A 90 -27.77 -10.05 -4.72
N ASN A 91 -28.11 -9.98 -6.02
CA ASN A 91 -29.41 -10.31 -6.61
C ASN A 91 -30.61 -9.53 -6.03
N VAL A 92 -30.36 -8.36 -5.43
CA VAL A 92 -31.40 -7.45 -4.94
C VAL A 92 -32.10 -6.76 -6.11
N ILE A 93 -31.33 -6.35 -7.12
CA ILE A 93 -31.86 -5.76 -8.36
C ILE A 93 -31.65 -6.78 -9.48
N LYS A 94 -32.74 -7.23 -10.10
CA LYS A 94 -32.68 -8.11 -11.27
C LYS A 94 -32.16 -7.34 -12.48
N ALA A 95 -31.21 -7.94 -13.19
CA ALA A 95 -30.60 -7.36 -14.37
C ALA A 95 -30.31 -8.44 -15.41
N VAL A 96 -30.26 -8.03 -16.69
CA VAL A 96 -29.91 -8.91 -17.81
C VAL A 96 -28.59 -8.45 -18.41
N GLN A 97 -27.65 -9.38 -18.53
CA GLN A 97 -26.36 -9.14 -19.18
C GLN A 97 -26.39 -9.64 -20.63
N PHE A 98 -26.29 -8.71 -21.56
CA PHE A 98 -26.05 -8.95 -22.98
C PHE A 98 -24.55 -8.90 -23.28
N LYS A 99 -24.17 -9.33 -24.49
CA LYS A 99 -22.79 -9.19 -24.98
C LYS A 99 -22.45 -7.71 -25.16
N GLY A 100 -21.82 -7.11 -24.14
CA GLY A 100 -21.36 -5.72 -24.11
C GLY A 100 -22.29 -4.71 -23.42
N LYS A 101 -23.48 -5.12 -22.95
CA LYS A 101 -24.42 -4.22 -22.25
C LYS A 101 -25.15 -4.93 -21.12
N THR A 102 -25.42 -4.22 -20.03
CA THR A 102 -26.29 -4.70 -18.95
C THR A 102 -27.48 -3.76 -18.86
N LEU A 103 -28.69 -4.32 -18.73
CA LEU A 103 -29.93 -3.56 -18.58
C LEU A 103 -30.67 -3.99 -17.32
N VAL A 104 -31.25 -3.00 -16.65
CA VAL A 104 -32.11 -3.12 -15.48
C VAL A 104 -33.48 -2.58 -15.85
N ARG A 105 -34.56 -3.29 -15.52
CA ARG A 105 -35.93 -2.79 -15.75
C ARG A 105 -36.30 -1.80 -14.66
N ARG A 106 -37.03 -0.76 -15.03
CA ARG A 106 -37.59 0.20 -14.06
C ARG A 106 -38.39 -0.49 -12.95
N LYS A 107 -39.22 -1.47 -13.32
CA LYS A 107 -40.02 -2.27 -12.37
C LYS A 107 -39.16 -2.99 -11.32
N ASP A 108 -38.00 -3.51 -11.71
CA ASP A 108 -37.09 -4.19 -10.78
C ASP A 108 -36.39 -3.21 -9.82
N ILE A 109 -36.26 -1.94 -10.21
CA ILE A 109 -35.79 -0.85 -9.35
C ILE A 109 -36.90 -0.41 -8.38
N GLU A 110 -38.15 -0.30 -8.85
CA GLU A 110 -39.30 0.04 -8.01
C GLU A 110 -39.58 -1.05 -6.96
N LEU A 111 -39.44 -2.32 -7.35
CA LEU A 111 -39.54 -3.49 -6.46
C LEU A 111 -38.57 -3.43 -5.27
N LEU A 112 -37.43 -2.75 -5.42
CA LEU A 112 -36.46 -2.55 -4.33
C LEU A 112 -37.08 -1.75 -3.17
N PHE A 113 -37.95 -0.78 -3.48
CA PHE A 113 -38.64 0.02 -2.48
C PHE A 113 -39.86 -0.70 -1.91
N GLU A 114 -40.56 -1.49 -2.72
CA GLU A 114 -41.69 -2.31 -2.27
C GLU A 114 -41.27 -3.39 -1.27
N ASN A 115 -40.13 -4.05 -1.50
CA ASN A 115 -39.59 -5.09 -0.62
C ASN A 115 -38.48 -4.58 0.30
N ALA A 116 -38.44 -3.27 0.58
CA ALA A 116 -37.39 -2.69 1.39
C ALA A 116 -37.44 -3.23 2.82
N ALA A 117 -36.31 -3.76 3.30
CA ALA A 117 -36.15 -4.10 4.70
C ALA A 117 -36.28 -2.84 5.57
N GLU A 118 -36.82 -3.00 6.78
CA GLU A 118 -36.92 -1.91 7.75
C GLU A 118 -35.58 -1.19 7.93
N TYR A 119 -35.63 0.14 7.99
CA TYR A 119 -34.44 0.96 8.13
C TYR A 119 -33.74 0.68 9.46
N LYS A 120 -32.60 -0.02 9.39
CA LYS A 120 -31.74 -0.26 10.55
C LYS A 120 -30.82 0.95 10.75
N LYS A 121 -31.11 1.76 11.77
CA LYS A 121 -30.23 2.85 12.20
C LYS A 121 -28.84 2.28 12.51
N ARG A 122 -27.79 2.83 11.87
CA ARG A 122 -26.41 2.50 12.22
C ARG A 122 -26.13 3.00 13.63
N VAL A 123 -26.14 2.10 14.61
CA VAL A 123 -25.74 2.42 15.98
C VAL A 123 -24.21 2.51 16.01
N PRO A 124 -23.62 3.53 16.66
CA PRO A 124 -22.18 3.56 16.89
C PRO A 124 -21.73 2.27 17.58
N ILE A 125 -20.67 1.64 17.07
CA ILE A 125 -20.06 0.49 17.74
C ILE A 125 -19.49 0.99 19.06
N GLU A 126 -20.06 0.55 20.18
CA GLU A 126 -19.52 0.83 21.50
C GLU A 126 -18.15 0.17 21.63
N LYS A 127 -17.11 0.98 21.89
CA LYS A 127 -15.77 0.45 22.13
C LYS A 127 -15.71 -0.05 23.57
N ALA A 128 -15.30 -1.30 23.76
CA ALA A 128 -15.09 -1.86 25.10
C ALA A 128 -14.19 -0.92 25.93
N PRO A 129 -14.53 -0.67 27.21
CA PRO A 129 -13.76 0.21 28.07
C PRO A 129 -12.35 -0.35 28.27
N ILE A 130 -11.34 0.52 28.18
CA ILE A 130 -9.97 0.17 28.49
C ILE A 130 -9.83 0.23 30.01
N THR A 131 -9.61 -0.91 30.66
CA THR A 131 -9.43 -1.02 32.12
C THR A 131 -7.97 -0.99 32.52
N ASP A 132 -7.09 -1.51 31.66
CA ASP A 132 -5.68 -1.71 31.97
C ASP A 132 -4.80 -0.58 31.44
N PHE A 133 -4.13 0.12 32.37
CA PHE A 133 -3.21 1.20 32.05
C PHE A 133 -1.81 1.02 32.65
N TYR A 134 -0.80 1.54 31.97
CA TYR A 134 0.55 1.80 32.49
C TYR A 134 0.73 3.29 32.78
N THR A 135 1.46 3.61 33.84
CA THR A 135 1.97 4.98 34.04
C THR A 135 3.13 5.28 33.08
N THR A 136 3.43 6.56 32.84
CA THR A 136 4.63 6.95 32.06
C THR A 136 5.92 6.38 32.64
N ALA A 137 6.04 6.32 33.97
CA ALA A 137 7.19 5.75 34.67
C ALA A 137 7.30 4.24 34.44
N GLU A 138 6.19 3.49 34.56
CA GLU A 138 6.17 2.05 34.27
C GLU A 138 6.55 1.75 32.82
N VAL A 139 6.10 2.55 31.85
CA VAL A 139 6.50 2.38 30.45
C VAL A 139 7.99 2.65 30.26
N LYS A 140 8.53 3.69 30.90
CA LYS A 140 9.96 4.03 30.87
C LYS A 140 10.81 2.89 31.43
N GLU A 141 10.41 2.31 32.56
CA GLU A 141 11.13 1.22 33.22
C GLU A 141 11.02 -0.09 32.44
N LYS A 142 9.80 -0.49 32.03
CA LYS A 142 9.55 -1.74 31.31
C LYS A 142 10.24 -1.80 29.95
N TYR A 143 10.27 -0.68 29.23
CA TYR A 143 10.75 -0.63 27.85
C TYR A 143 12.06 0.12 27.67
N HIS A 144 12.66 0.65 28.75
CA HIS A 144 13.91 1.41 28.72
C HIS A 144 13.90 2.56 27.68
N VAL A 145 12.79 3.30 27.61
CA VAL A 145 12.59 4.40 26.64
C VAL A 145 12.51 5.76 27.33
N ASN A 146 12.90 6.82 26.62
CA ASN A 146 12.79 8.20 27.13
C ASN A 146 11.32 8.66 27.21
N GLU A 147 10.95 9.38 28.27
CA GLU A 147 9.61 9.91 28.52
C GLU A 147 9.08 10.78 27.37
N SER A 148 9.86 11.76 26.91
CA SER A 148 9.47 12.63 25.78
C SER A 148 9.18 11.83 24.51
N TRP A 149 9.88 10.71 24.33
CA TRP A 149 9.68 9.82 23.19
C TRP A 149 8.39 9.02 23.28
N ILE A 150 7.96 8.60 24.49
CA ILE A 150 6.66 7.93 24.70
C ILE A 150 5.52 8.78 24.17
N PHE A 151 5.52 10.09 24.47
CA PHE A 151 4.48 11.01 23.99
C PHE A 151 4.47 11.15 22.47
N ALA A 152 5.64 11.25 21.84
CA ALA A 152 5.76 11.34 20.39
C ALA A 152 5.24 10.06 19.70
N VAL A 153 5.58 8.91 20.25
CA VAL A 153 5.14 7.60 19.75
C VAL A 153 3.64 7.41 19.92
N ALA A 154 3.09 7.75 21.08
CA ALA A 154 1.67 7.61 21.34
C ALA A 154 0.83 8.48 20.39
N LYS A 155 1.28 9.71 20.10
CA LYS A 155 0.65 10.60 19.11
C LYS A 155 0.70 10.00 17.70
N LYS A 156 1.84 9.45 17.28
CA LYS A 156 2.01 8.87 15.94
C LYS A 156 1.19 7.58 15.73
N ASN A 157 0.99 6.80 16.78
CA ASN A 157 0.34 5.48 16.70
C ASN A 157 -1.09 5.48 17.28
N ASN A 158 -1.66 6.64 17.59
CA ASN A 158 -3.00 6.80 18.17
C ASN A 158 -3.24 5.92 19.40
N ILE A 159 -2.26 5.86 20.31
CA ILE A 159 -2.37 5.06 21.54
C ILE A 159 -3.29 5.79 22.52
N PRO A 160 -4.40 5.16 22.98
CA PRO A 160 -5.29 5.75 23.95
C PRO A 160 -4.57 6.09 25.26
N ARG A 161 -4.85 7.30 25.77
CA ARG A 161 -4.32 7.78 27.05
C ARG A 161 -5.42 8.41 27.88
N THR A 162 -5.28 8.31 29.20
CA THR A 162 -6.11 8.98 30.18
C THR A 162 -5.21 9.80 31.11
N PHE A 163 -5.76 10.89 31.65
CA PHE A 163 -5.04 11.74 32.60
C PHE A 163 -5.79 11.69 33.92
N ASN A 164 -5.10 11.30 34.99
CA ASN A 164 -5.68 11.21 36.33
C ASN A 164 -4.66 11.68 37.37
N ARG A 165 -5.06 12.60 38.25
CA ARG A 165 -4.24 13.14 39.35
C ARG A 165 -2.81 13.54 38.93
N GLY A 166 -2.66 14.29 37.85
CA GLY A 166 -1.34 14.79 37.40
C GLY A 166 -0.49 13.75 36.65
N LYS A 167 -0.91 12.48 36.60
CA LYS A 167 -0.18 11.40 35.91
C LYS A 167 -0.89 11.03 34.60
N THR A 168 -0.07 10.71 33.59
CA THR A 168 -0.58 10.20 32.31
C THR A 168 -0.54 8.67 32.33
N TYR A 169 -1.67 8.08 31.93
CA TYR A 169 -1.90 6.66 31.86
C TYR A 169 -2.08 6.23 30.41
N TRP A 170 -1.44 5.13 30.01
CA TRP A 170 -1.43 4.60 28.66
C TRP A 170 -2.06 3.22 28.64
N SER A 171 -2.87 2.88 27.63
CA SER A 171 -3.45 1.54 27.56
C SER A 171 -2.37 0.45 27.45
N LYS A 172 -2.39 -0.54 28.36
CA LYS A 172 -1.40 -1.65 28.36
C LYS A 172 -1.42 -2.41 27.05
N LYS A 173 -2.61 -2.81 26.59
CA LYS A 173 -2.81 -3.55 25.34
C LYS A 173 -2.19 -2.86 24.13
N HIS A 174 -2.38 -1.54 24.00
CA HIS A 174 -1.86 -0.79 22.87
C HIS A 174 -0.34 -0.54 22.96
N MET A 175 0.18 -0.30 24.17
CA MET A 175 1.62 -0.16 24.39
C MET A 175 2.35 -1.48 24.13
N ASP A 176 1.86 -2.59 24.68
CA ASP A 176 2.47 -3.91 24.51
C ASP A 176 2.40 -4.37 23.05
N ALA A 177 1.26 -4.17 22.37
CA ALA A 177 1.15 -4.46 20.94
C ALA A 177 2.10 -3.61 20.08
N TYR A 178 2.37 -2.37 20.47
CA TYR A 178 3.32 -1.52 19.77
C TYR A 178 4.76 -2.02 19.91
N PHE A 179 5.17 -2.39 21.12
CA PHE A 179 6.52 -2.90 21.36
C PHE A 179 6.73 -4.32 20.85
N ALA A 180 5.71 -5.18 20.90
CA ALA A 180 5.75 -6.52 20.32
C ALA A 180 6.07 -6.49 18.81
N LYS A 181 5.51 -5.52 18.06
CA LYS A 181 5.83 -5.33 16.63
C LYS A 181 7.29 -4.94 16.36
N LYS A 182 8.00 -4.44 17.37
CA LYS A 182 9.39 -3.98 17.27
C LYS A 182 10.38 -4.88 18.01
N ALA A 183 9.89 -5.90 18.71
CA ALA A 183 10.73 -6.82 19.44
C ALA A 183 11.65 -7.55 18.43
N PRO A 184 12.95 -7.68 18.73
CA PRO A 184 13.84 -8.55 17.96
C PRO A 184 13.27 -9.97 17.91
N ASN A 185 13.53 -10.69 16.81
CA ASN A 185 13.12 -12.10 16.70
C ASN A 185 13.75 -12.90 17.87
N PRO A 186 12.98 -13.63 18.70
CA PRO A 186 13.50 -14.44 19.80
C PRO A 186 14.57 -15.46 19.40
N ASP A 187 14.67 -15.84 18.12
CA ASP A 187 15.70 -16.77 17.61
C ASP A 187 17.14 -16.21 17.66
N ILE A 188 17.32 -14.92 17.94
CA ILE A 188 18.61 -14.23 17.98
C ILE A 188 19.10 -14.13 19.44
N THR A 189 19.89 -15.11 19.84
CA THR A 189 20.50 -15.19 21.18
C THR A 189 21.77 -14.35 21.31
N GLU A 190 22.55 -14.21 20.23
CA GLU A 190 23.86 -13.56 20.28
C GLU A 190 23.87 -12.23 19.51
N TRP A 191 24.44 -11.21 20.16
CA TRP A 191 24.46 -9.84 19.70
C TRP A 191 25.88 -9.26 19.77
N TYR A 192 26.27 -8.50 18.75
CA TYR A 192 27.48 -7.69 18.74
C TYR A 192 27.17 -6.24 19.12
N SER A 193 27.98 -5.66 19.99
CA SER A 193 28.00 -4.22 20.19
C SER A 193 28.67 -3.51 19.00
N THR A 194 28.46 -2.19 18.88
CA THR A 194 29.20 -1.39 17.89
C THR A 194 30.71 -1.49 18.08
N GLN A 195 31.19 -1.48 19.33
CA GLN A 195 32.61 -1.51 19.67
C GLN A 195 33.25 -2.85 19.28
N GLU A 196 32.59 -3.97 19.62
CA GLU A 196 33.04 -5.31 19.26
C GLU A 196 33.15 -5.49 17.74
N MET A 197 32.25 -4.89 16.96
CA MET A 197 32.35 -4.93 15.50
C MET A 197 33.49 -4.07 14.95
N GLN A 198 33.84 -2.96 15.62
CA GLN A 198 35.00 -2.17 15.23
C GLN A 198 36.29 -2.96 15.47
N GLU A 199 36.41 -3.61 16.62
CA GLU A 199 37.58 -4.41 16.98
C GLU A 199 37.71 -5.68 16.11
N LYS A 200 36.63 -6.45 15.97
CA LYS A 200 36.68 -7.74 15.25
C LYS A 200 36.85 -7.58 13.73
N PHE A 201 36.25 -6.55 13.14
CA PHE A 201 36.21 -6.40 11.67
C PHE A 201 36.97 -5.17 11.16
N GLY A 202 37.64 -4.41 12.03
CA GLY A 202 38.36 -3.18 11.65
C GLY A 202 37.48 -2.12 10.99
N MET A 203 36.16 -2.15 11.23
CA MET A 203 35.23 -1.25 10.57
C MET A 203 35.14 0.09 11.29
N THR A 204 34.95 1.18 10.54
CA THR A 204 34.56 2.47 11.12
C THR A 204 33.08 2.47 11.51
N LEU A 205 32.67 3.34 12.42
CA LEU A 205 31.25 3.46 12.83
C LEU A 205 30.31 3.72 11.63
N SER A 206 30.73 4.55 10.67
CA SER A 206 29.93 4.82 9.47
C SER A 206 29.79 3.60 8.56
N ALA A 207 30.87 2.81 8.43
CA ALA A 207 30.86 1.56 7.68
C ALA A 207 29.90 0.55 8.32
N ILE A 208 29.89 0.45 9.65
CA ILE A 208 28.94 -0.38 10.40
C ILE A 208 27.49 0.01 10.09
N TYR A 209 27.14 1.30 10.19
CA TYR A 209 25.76 1.74 9.95
C TYR A 209 25.31 1.48 8.51
N THR A 210 26.19 1.73 7.55
CA THR A 210 25.92 1.48 6.13
C THR A 210 25.75 -0.02 5.87
N PHE A 211 26.61 -0.84 6.47
CA PHE A 211 26.58 -2.30 6.34
C PHE A 211 25.29 -2.91 6.91
N VAL A 212 24.91 -2.52 8.12
CA VAL A 212 23.67 -2.99 8.77
C VAL A 212 22.44 -2.58 7.96
N SER A 213 22.41 -1.34 7.49
CA SER A 213 21.30 -0.83 6.68
C SER A 213 21.17 -1.57 5.34
N LYS A 214 22.29 -1.76 4.63
CA LYS A 214 22.33 -2.43 3.32
C LYS A 214 21.89 -3.90 3.42
N ASN A 215 22.27 -4.59 4.49
CA ASN A 215 21.97 -6.01 4.70
C ASN A 215 20.72 -6.25 5.55
N ALA A 216 19.96 -5.21 5.90
CA ALA A 216 18.77 -5.27 6.75
C ALA A 216 18.96 -6.10 8.04
N ILE A 217 20.12 -5.95 8.68
CA ILE A 217 20.49 -6.76 9.85
C ILE A 217 19.60 -6.38 11.05
N PRO A 218 18.97 -7.36 11.73
CA PRO A 218 18.19 -7.10 12.94
C PRO A 218 19.03 -6.38 13.99
N LYS A 219 18.46 -5.32 14.57
CA LYS A 219 19.10 -4.51 15.60
C LYS A 219 18.21 -4.36 16.82
N LYS A 220 18.83 -4.41 18.00
CA LYS A 220 18.21 -4.12 19.29
C LYS A 220 18.85 -2.85 19.85
N LYS A 221 18.05 -2.02 20.51
CA LYS A 221 18.54 -0.84 21.20
C LYS A 221 18.27 -0.99 22.69
N GLU A 222 19.31 -0.88 23.50
CA GLU A 222 19.21 -0.85 24.96
C GLU A 222 19.94 0.39 25.45
N GLY A 223 19.19 1.36 25.99
CA GLY A 223 19.73 2.66 26.37
C GLY A 223 20.32 3.42 25.18
N ILE A 224 21.59 3.80 25.27
CA ILE A 224 22.34 4.51 24.22
C ILE A 224 22.95 3.52 23.22
N MET A 225 23.23 2.29 23.66
CA MET A 225 23.95 1.29 22.87
C MET A 225 23.03 0.57 21.88
N VAL A 226 23.58 0.28 20.70
CA VAL A 226 22.90 -0.47 19.65
C VAL A 226 23.64 -1.77 19.45
N TYR A 227 22.86 -2.85 19.45
CA TYR A 227 23.34 -4.21 19.28
C TYR A 227 22.83 -4.77 17.96
N TYR A 228 23.67 -5.54 17.28
CA TYR A 228 23.37 -6.17 15.99
C TYR A 228 23.46 -7.68 16.09
N SER A 229 22.62 -8.40 15.35
CA SER A 229 22.63 -9.87 15.40
C SER A 229 23.98 -10.45 14.95
N LYS A 230 24.63 -11.19 15.85
CA LYS A 230 25.93 -11.82 15.60
C LYS A 230 25.88 -12.77 14.40
N LYS A 231 24.87 -13.64 14.38
CA LYS A 231 24.60 -14.60 13.29
C LYS A 231 24.56 -13.92 11.93
N HIS A 232 23.77 -12.86 11.79
CA HIS A 232 23.60 -12.16 10.52
C HIS A 232 24.87 -11.41 10.10
N VAL A 233 25.59 -10.80 11.05
CA VAL A 233 26.87 -10.11 10.78
C VAL A 233 27.95 -11.10 10.32
N ASP A 234 28.10 -12.23 11.00
CA ASP A 234 29.13 -13.23 10.67
C ASP A 234 28.85 -13.91 9.31
N ILE A 235 27.58 -14.19 8.98
CA ILE A 235 27.18 -14.72 7.65
C ILE A 235 27.50 -13.71 6.55
N THR A 236 27.13 -12.45 6.74
CA THR A 236 27.32 -11.41 5.70
C THR A 236 28.78 -10.98 5.54
N LYS A 237 29.62 -11.16 6.57
CA LYS A 237 31.08 -10.99 6.48
C LYS A 237 31.83 -12.24 6.01
N GLY A 238 31.14 -13.37 5.81
CA GLY A 238 31.75 -14.62 5.37
C GLY A 238 32.61 -15.32 6.42
N VAL A 239 32.47 -14.94 7.71
CA VAL A 239 33.18 -15.59 8.84
C VAL A 239 32.44 -16.85 9.29
N ALA A 240 31.10 -16.86 9.17
CA ALA A 240 30.29 -18.05 9.35
C ALA A 240 29.77 -18.50 7.98
N THR A 241 29.92 -19.79 7.66
CA THR A 241 29.16 -20.42 6.58
C THR A 241 27.67 -20.25 6.90
N PRO A 242 26.82 -19.80 5.94
CA PRO A 242 25.38 -19.84 6.16
C PRO A 242 25.02 -21.25 6.59
N GLU A 243 24.30 -21.41 7.70
CA GLU A 243 23.76 -22.72 8.08
C GLU A 243 23.08 -23.26 6.83
N GLU A 244 23.68 -24.31 6.23
CA GLU A 244 23.13 -24.88 5.01
C GLU A 244 21.67 -25.19 5.34
N PRO A 245 20.70 -24.73 4.53
CA PRO A 245 19.32 -25.10 4.73
C PRO A 245 19.29 -26.62 4.75
N GLN A 246 19.15 -27.18 5.95
CA GLN A 246 19.27 -28.60 6.10
C GLN A 246 18.03 -29.16 5.40
N TYR A 247 18.24 -29.91 4.33
CA TYR A 247 17.17 -30.60 3.61
C TYR A 247 17.30 -32.10 3.85
N TYR A 248 16.17 -32.80 4.02
CA TYR A 248 16.14 -34.25 3.88
C TYR A 248 16.00 -34.61 2.41
N THR A 249 16.70 -35.66 2.00
CA THR A 249 16.26 -36.42 0.82
C THR A 249 14.96 -37.16 1.16
N ILE A 250 14.16 -37.51 0.15
CA ILE A 250 12.92 -38.27 0.39
C ILE A 250 13.22 -39.59 1.10
N ALA A 251 14.32 -40.27 0.75
CA ALA A 251 14.72 -41.52 1.39
C ALA A 251 15.03 -41.34 2.88
N GLU A 252 15.84 -40.33 3.23
CA GLU A 252 16.14 -40.00 4.64
C GLU A 252 14.88 -39.63 5.43
N ALA A 253 13.95 -38.89 4.84
CA ALA A 253 12.68 -38.53 5.48
C ALA A 253 11.77 -39.75 5.68
N MET A 254 11.75 -40.70 4.75
CA MET A 254 10.99 -41.94 4.88
C MET A 254 11.53 -42.79 6.03
N GLU A 255 12.86 -42.95 6.12
CA GLU A 255 13.51 -43.71 7.19
C GLU A 255 13.33 -43.07 8.57
N LYS A 256 13.43 -41.74 8.67
CA LYS A 256 13.35 -41.05 9.96
C LYS A 256 11.95 -41.04 10.57
N PHE A 257 10.91 -40.87 9.74
CA PHE A 257 9.54 -40.71 10.21
C PHE A 257 8.65 -41.93 9.96
N ASN A 258 9.19 -43.01 9.41
CA ASN A 258 8.44 -44.21 9.00
C ASN A 258 7.21 -43.87 8.14
N LEU A 259 7.33 -42.87 7.26
CA LEU A 259 6.27 -42.44 6.35
C LEU A 259 6.54 -42.95 4.93
N THR A 260 5.46 -43.23 4.21
CA THR A 260 5.55 -43.52 2.77
C THR A 260 5.86 -42.26 1.97
N ARG A 261 6.45 -42.46 0.79
CA ARG A 261 6.76 -41.38 -0.17
C ARG A 261 5.53 -40.48 -0.45
N ASP A 262 4.37 -41.07 -0.66
CA ASP A 262 3.15 -40.34 -0.99
C ASP A 262 2.61 -39.53 0.19
N GLN A 263 2.71 -40.06 1.42
CA GLN A 263 2.38 -39.31 2.63
C GLN A 263 3.27 -38.07 2.76
N LEU A 264 4.58 -38.19 2.53
CA LEU A 264 5.49 -37.04 2.56
C LEU A 264 5.14 -35.97 1.51
N TYR A 265 4.78 -36.38 0.29
CA TYR A 265 4.32 -35.43 -0.74
C TYR A 265 2.99 -34.77 -0.39
N HIS A 266 2.07 -35.53 0.22
CA HIS A 266 0.79 -35.00 0.68
C HIS A 266 0.99 -33.94 1.76
N TYR A 267 1.77 -34.25 2.81
CA TYR A 267 2.07 -33.31 3.89
C TYR A 267 2.82 -32.07 3.39
N ALA A 268 3.80 -32.24 2.51
CA ALA A 268 4.52 -31.11 1.92
C ALA A 268 3.60 -30.20 1.09
N LYS A 269 2.62 -30.76 0.37
CA LYS A 269 1.63 -29.97 -0.38
C LYS A 269 0.62 -29.29 0.54
N TYR A 270 0.12 -30.00 1.55
CA TYR A 270 -0.95 -29.52 2.42
C TYR A 270 -0.46 -28.42 3.39
N HIS A 271 0.73 -28.59 3.98
CA HIS A 271 1.33 -27.61 4.88
C HIS A 271 2.25 -26.59 4.19
N ASN A 272 2.30 -26.62 2.85
CA ASN A 272 3.09 -25.71 2.02
C ASN A 272 4.60 -25.66 2.39
N ILE A 273 5.18 -26.83 2.67
CA ILE A 273 6.60 -26.96 3.03
C ILE A 273 7.48 -26.64 1.81
N PRO A 274 8.51 -25.77 1.94
CA PRO A 274 9.47 -25.49 0.89
C PRO A 274 10.18 -26.76 0.43
N LYS A 275 10.17 -26.96 -0.89
CA LYS A 275 10.89 -28.04 -1.57
C LYS A 275 11.81 -27.47 -2.63
N VAL A 276 13.04 -27.97 -2.68
CA VAL A 276 14.03 -27.60 -3.70
C VAL A 276 14.33 -28.82 -4.56
N LYS A 277 14.33 -28.66 -5.88
CA LYS A 277 14.75 -29.72 -6.80
C LYS A 277 16.25 -29.59 -7.06
N LYS A 278 17.04 -30.63 -6.73
CA LYS A 278 18.46 -30.72 -7.07
C LYS A 278 18.64 -31.93 -8.01
N GLY A 279 18.52 -31.67 -9.31
CA GLY A 279 18.55 -32.70 -10.36
C GLY A 279 17.37 -33.67 -10.26
N LYS A 280 17.66 -34.97 -10.12
CA LYS A 280 16.66 -36.05 -9.99
C LYS A 280 15.99 -36.07 -8.61
N TYR A 281 16.61 -35.50 -7.59
CA TYR A 281 16.14 -35.56 -6.21
C TYR A 281 15.33 -34.33 -5.83
N THR A 282 14.23 -34.56 -5.09
CA THR A 282 13.48 -33.49 -4.41
C THR A 282 13.91 -33.47 -2.96
N LEU A 283 14.31 -32.29 -2.49
CA LEU A 283 14.79 -32.03 -1.14
C LEU A 283 13.70 -31.29 -0.36
N ILE A 284 13.39 -31.75 0.85
CA ILE A 284 12.35 -31.19 1.73
C ILE A 284 13.04 -30.54 2.93
N SER A 285 12.59 -29.35 3.36
CA SER A 285 13.15 -28.64 4.53
C SER A 285 13.12 -29.50 5.80
N LYS A 286 14.28 -29.76 6.43
CA LYS A 286 14.36 -30.55 7.69
C LYS A 286 13.59 -29.85 8.81
N THR A 287 13.84 -28.56 8.98
CA THR A 287 13.30 -27.77 10.10
C THR A 287 11.78 -27.71 10.14
N GLU A 288 11.14 -27.62 8.97
CA GLU A 288 9.68 -27.58 8.89
C GLU A 288 9.05 -28.97 8.97
N LEU A 289 9.70 -29.98 8.38
CA LEU A 289 9.22 -31.36 8.47
C LEU A 289 9.32 -31.91 9.89
N ASP A 290 10.45 -31.65 10.58
CA ASP A 290 10.67 -32.00 11.99
C ASP A 290 9.66 -31.29 12.92
N LYS A 291 9.27 -30.04 12.63
CA LYS A 291 8.24 -29.32 13.40
C LYS A 291 6.83 -29.90 13.19
N LEU A 292 6.48 -30.28 11.96
CA LEU A 292 5.15 -30.81 11.65
C LEU A 292 4.95 -32.23 12.19
N LEU A 293 6.00 -33.04 12.17
CA LEU A 293 5.98 -34.43 12.63
C LEU A 293 6.53 -34.58 14.06
N ALA A 294 6.72 -33.48 14.79
CA ALA A 294 7.09 -33.52 16.19
C ALA A 294 6.00 -34.26 16.98
N ALA A 295 6.42 -35.17 17.86
CA ALA A 295 5.48 -35.89 18.72
C ALA A 295 4.65 -34.88 19.55
N PRO A 296 3.33 -35.08 19.67
CA PRO A 296 2.49 -34.21 20.48
C PRO A 296 2.99 -34.24 21.92
N LYS A 297 3.44 -33.08 22.43
CA LYS A 297 3.73 -32.90 23.85
C LYS A 297 2.42 -32.56 24.55
N ILE A 298 2.05 -33.36 25.54
CA ILE A 298 1.02 -32.99 26.50
C ILE A 298 1.75 -32.21 27.59
N GLU A 299 1.47 -30.91 27.71
CA GLU A 299 1.81 -30.09 28.89
C GLU A 299 0.62 -30.05 29.84
#